data_AF-A0A8D8V313-F1
#
_entry.id   AF-A0A8D8V313-F1
#
_cell.length_a   1.000
_cell.length_b   1.000
_cell.length_c   1.000
_cell.angle_alpha   90.00
_cell.angle_beta   90.00
_cell.angle_gamma   90.00
#
_symmetry.space_group_name_H-M   'P 1'
#
loop_
_entity.id
_entity.type
_entity.pdbx_description
1 polymer ?
#
loop_
_entity_poly.entity_id
_entity_poly.type
_entity_poly.pdbx_seq_one_letter_code
_entity_poly.pdbx_strand_id
1 'polypeptide(L)'
;MTDRNNLTCIPGSTDYSTSLDMWGVGCILIEMVTGLPTFPGVREVYDQLDKIFKILGTPTDETWEGVSLLPGYHAHQNDIYVGKKLGLTFPRLYDIAEGESLAAALLQLDPVNRIGADEALQHNYFSCLPRKLWHLPDEVSIYSVEGVYLHTEPRTSLVLRT
;
A
#
# COMPACT_ATOMS: atom_id res chain seq x y z
N MET A 1 6.54 28.18 9.12
CA MET A 1 5.12 28.14 8.71
C MET A 1 5.08 27.25 7.50
N THR A 2 4.83 25.96 7.73
CA THR A 2 4.99 24.91 6.72
C THR A 2 3.66 24.75 5.98
N ASP A 3 3.70 24.87 4.65
CA ASP A 3 2.54 24.79 3.76
C ASP A 3 1.80 23.45 3.94
N ARG A 4 0.55 23.55 4.39
CA ARG A 4 -0.37 22.42 4.63
C ARG A 4 -1.18 22.00 3.39
N ASN A 5 -0.68 22.27 2.17
CA ASN A 5 -1.46 22.12 0.94
C ASN A 5 -0.95 21.07 -0.06
N ASN A 6 0.00 20.20 0.31
CA ASN A 6 0.52 19.17 -0.60
C ASN A 6 -0.14 17.81 -0.38
N LEU A 7 -1.24 17.58 -1.10
CA LEU A 7 -2.12 16.42 -0.97
C LEU A 7 -2.09 15.58 -2.26
N THR A 8 -1.38 14.45 -2.26
CA THR A 8 -0.90 13.74 -3.46
C THR A 8 -1.79 12.62 -4.01
N CYS A 9 -3.03 12.48 -3.55
CA CYS A 9 -3.91 11.39 -4.01
C CYS A 9 -5.04 11.85 -4.96
N ILE A 10 -5.07 13.14 -5.32
CA ILE A 10 -6.21 13.77 -6.01
C ILE A 10 -5.68 14.59 -7.20
N PRO A 11 -6.32 14.55 -8.39
CA PRO A 11 -5.89 15.34 -9.54
C PRO A 11 -5.94 16.85 -9.19
N GLY A 12 -4.77 17.47 -9.08
CA GLY A 12 -4.64 18.89 -8.78
C GLY A 12 -3.40 19.28 -7.96
N SER A 13 -2.70 18.33 -7.33
CA SER A 13 -1.41 18.61 -6.68
C SER A 13 -0.26 18.40 -7.67
N THR A 14 0.59 19.42 -7.79
CA THR A 14 1.78 19.41 -8.65
C THR A 14 3.00 18.74 -8.00
N ASP A 15 2.90 18.38 -6.72
CA ASP A 15 4.03 17.91 -5.94
C ASP A 15 3.95 16.40 -5.77
N TYR A 16 4.41 15.66 -6.78
CA TYR A 16 4.69 14.24 -6.67
C TYR A 16 5.65 13.99 -5.50
N SER A 17 5.12 13.40 -4.41
CA SER A 17 5.90 13.11 -3.21
C SER A 17 6.29 11.63 -3.19
N THR A 18 7.38 11.33 -2.47
CA THR A 18 7.83 9.96 -2.18
C THR A 18 6.73 9.10 -1.54
N SER A 19 5.74 9.71 -0.89
CA SER A 19 4.57 9.00 -0.34
C SER A 19 3.75 8.31 -1.44
N LEU A 20 3.64 8.89 -2.65
CA LEU A 20 2.91 8.27 -3.76
C LEU A 20 3.57 6.97 -4.23
N ASP A 21 4.90 6.91 -4.23
CA ASP A 21 5.64 5.68 -4.52
C ASP A 21 5.34 4.60 -3.47
N MET A 22 5.26 4.98 -2.19
CA MET A 22 4.92 4.05 -1.09
C MET A 22 3.51 3.46 -1.24
N TRP A 23 2.54 4.22 -1.77
CA TRP A 23 1.23 3.68 -2.12
C TRP A 23 1.32 2.61 -3.21
N GLY A 24 2.13 2.87 -4.24
CA GLY A 24 2.43 1.89 -5.29
C GLY A 24 3.06 0.61 -4.73
N VAL A 25 4.01 0.74 -3.79
CA VAL A 25 4.62 -0.40 -3.08
C VAL A 25 3.55 -1.22 -2.35
N GLY A 26 2.61 -0.57 -1.65
CA GLY A 26 1.49 -1.27 -0.99
C GLY A 26 0.60 -2.04 -1.97
N CYS A 27 0.29 -1.45 -3.12
CA CYS A 27 -0.48 -2.11 -4.17
C CYS A 27 0.25 -3.34 -4.72
N ILE A 28 1.55 -3.21 -5.00
CA ILE A 28 2.39 -4.31 -5.51
C ILE A 28 2.57 -5.40 -4.47
N LEU A 29 2.72 -5.05 -3.19
CA LEU A 29 2.83 -6.02 -2.09
C LEU A 29 1.61 -6.96 -2.06
N ILE A 30 0.40 -6.39 -2.09
CA ILE A 30 -0.83 -7.19 -2.11
C ILE A 30 -0.94 -8.00 -3.42
N GLU A 31 -0.54 -7.42 -4.56
CA GLU A 31 -0.55 -8.13 -5.85
C GLU A 31 0.44 -9.30 -5.87
N MET A 32 1.63 -9.18 -5.28
CA MET A 32 2.58 -10.29 -5.15
C MET A 32 2.03 -11.41 -4.27
N VAL A 33 1.33 -11.07 -3.19
CA VAL A 33 0.72 -12.04 -2.27
C VAL A 33 -0.48 -12.73 -2.91
N THR A 34 -1.33 -12.00 -3.61
CA THR A 34 -2.61 -12.51 -4.11
C THR A 34 -2.51 -13.06 -5.53
N GLY A 35 -1.65 -12.48 -6.36
CA GLY A 35 -1.55 -12.69 -7.81
C GLY A 35 -2.56 -11.86 -8.62
N LEU A 36 -3.27 -10.92 -7.99
CA LEU A 36 -4.32 -10.11 -8.60
C LEU A 36 -4.08 -8.63 -8.34
N PRO A 37 -4.43 -7.73 -9.29
CA PRO A 37 -4.26 -6.30 -9.10
C PRO A 37 -5.15 -5.80 -7.95
N THR A 38 -4.54 -5.13 -6.98
CA THR A 38 -5.22 -4.59 -5.79
C THR A 38 -6.32 -3.60 -6.14
N PHE A 39 -6.05 -2.71 -7.09
CA PHE A 39 -7.03 -1.76 -7.62
C PHE A 39 -6.95 -1.76 -9.16
N PRO A 40 -7.78 -2.56 -9.85
CA PRO A 40 -7.69 -2.69 -11.30
C PRO A 40 -8.02 -1.37 -11.99
N GLY A 41 -7.13 -0.96 -12.89
CA GLY A 41 -7.16 0.31 -13.59
C GLY A 41 -8.49 0.60 -14.27
N VAL A 42 -8.92 1.84 -14.18
CA VAL A 42 -10.17 2.37 -14.76
C VAL A 42 -9.86 3.58 -15.62
N ARG A 43 -10.82 3.95 -16.47
CA ARG A 43 -10.68 5.10 -17.37
C ARG A 43 -10.92 6.43 -16.65
N GLU A 44 -11.71 6.44 -15.59
CA GLU A 44 -12.12 7.64 -14.87
C GLU A 44 -11.57 7.66 -13.45
N VAL A 45 -11.08 8.81 -13.00
CA VAL A 45 -10.46 8.96 -11.67
C VAL A 45 -11.45 8.66 -10.55
N TYR A 46 -12.72 9.07 -10.71
CA TYR A 46 -13.76 8.85 -9.71
C TYR A 46 -14.07 7.36 -9.50
N ASP A 47 -14.10 6.58 -10.58
CA ASP A 47 -14.26 5.12 -10.49
C ASP A 47 -13.11 4.46 -9.72
N GLN A 48 -11.90 5.02 -9.82
CA GLN A 48 -10.73 4.49 -9.10
C GLN A 48 -10.86 4.79 -7.61
N LEU A 49 -11.27 6.02 -7.27
CA LEU A 49 -11.48 6.45 -5.89
C LEU A 49 -12.60 5.64 -5.22
N ASP A 50 -13.72 5.40 -5.91
CA ASP A 50 -14.80 4.57 -5.39
C ASP A 50 -14.33 3.13 -5.06
N LYS A 51 -13.52 2.51 -5.92
CA LYS A 51 -12.91 1.20 -5.63
C LYS A 51 -11.99 1.23 -4.41
N ILE A 52 -11.19 2.29 -4.27
CA ILE A 52 -10.32 2.47 -3.11
C ILE A 52 -11.15 2.59 -1.84
N PHE A 53 -12.18 3.44 -1.83
CA PHE A 53 -13.03 3.65 -0.67
C PHE A 53 -13.88 2.43 -0.31
N LYS A 54 -14.29 1.61 -1.28
CA LYS A 54 -14.94 0.31 -0.99
C LYS A 54 -14.10 -0.63 -0.15
N ILE A 55 -12.77 -0.54 -0.25
CA ILE A 55 -11.82 -1.40 0.46
C ILE A 55 -11.38 -0.73 1.77
N LEU A 56 -10.89 0.51 1.67
CA LEU A 56 -10.26 1.23 2.79
C LEU A 56 -11.24 2.06 3.62
N GLY A 57 -12.45 2.28 3.12
CA GLY A 57 -13.45 3.17 3.69
C GLY A 57 -13.45 4.55 3.02
N THR A 58 -14.58 5.25 3.14
CA THR A 58 -14.69 6.63 2.68
C THR A 58 -14.02 7.54 3.70
N PRO A 59 -13.01 8.35 3.32
CA PRO A 59 -12.30 9.20 4.26
C PRO A 59 -13.25 10.28 4.79
N THR A 60 -13.16 10.53 6.09
CA THR A 60 -13.79 11.63 6.82
C THR A 60 -12.72 12.58 7.37
N ASP A 61 -13.11 13.78 7.79
CA ASP A 61 -12.18 14.72 8.45
C ASP A 61 -11.56 14.17 9.75
N GLU A 62 -12.11 13.09 10.33
CA GLU A 62 -11.50 12.37 11.46
C GLU A 62 -10.35 11.47 11.01
N THR A 63 -10.47 10.82 9.84
CA THR A 63 -9.47 9.90 9.30
C THR A 63 -8.42 10.59 8.42
N TRP A 64 -8.79 11.71 7.80
CA TRP A 64 -7.92 12.53 6.97
C TRP A 64 -8.36 13.99 7.13
N GLU A 65 -7.65 14.71 7.99
CA GLU A 65 -7.97 16.10 8.34
C GLU A 65 -7.96 16.99 7.09
N GLY A 66 -9.08 17.67 6.81
CA GLY A 66 -9.20 18.58 5.67
C GLY A 66 -9.55 17.89 4.35
N VAL A 67 -9.89 16.59 4.36
CA VAL A 67 -10.34 15.88 3.15
C VAL A 67 -11.56 16.55 2.51
N SER A 68 -12.44 17.13 3.34
CA SER A 68 -13.62 17.89 2.88
C SER A 68 -13.29 19.13 2.06
N LEU A 69 -12.07 19.67 2.19
CA LEU A 69 -11.61 20.88 1.52
C LEU A 69 -10.87 20.57 0.20
N LEU A 70 -10.65 19.29 -0.11
CA LEU A 70 -9.87 18.88 -1.26
C LEU A 70 -10.63 19.06 -2.58
N PRO A 71 -9.98 19.59 -3.63
CA PRO A 71 -10.59 19.74 -4.95
C PRO A 71 -10.87 18.37 -5.56
N GLY A 72 -12.15 17.97 -5.65
CA GLY A 72 -12.57 16.67 -6.18
C GLY A 72 -13.05 15.68 -5.13
N TYR A 73 -12.99 16.03 -3.84
CA TYR A 73 -13.72 15.30 -2.81
C TYR A 73 -15.20 15.72 -2.81
N HIS A 74 -16.07 14.84 -3.29
CA HIS A 74 -17.52 15.06 -3.29
C HIS A 74 -18.18 14.08 -2.32
N ALA A 75 -18.20 14.43 -1.03
CA ALA A 75 -18.79 13.62 0.04
C ALA A 75 -20.23 13.16 -0.24
N HIS A 76 -21.00 13.93 -1.03
CA HIS A 76 -22.40 13.66 -1.34
C HIS A 76 -22.61 12.83 -2.62
N GLN A 77 -21.56 12.53 -3.38
CA GLN A 77 -21.61 11.65 -4.56
C GLN A 77 -21.05 10.26 -4.27
N ASN A 78 -20.24 10.11 -3.22
CA ASN A 78 -19.65 8.85 -2.83
C ASN A 78 -20.51 8.18 -1.76
N ASP A 79 -20.84 6.90 -1.97
CA ASP A 79 -21.41 6.09 -0.90
C ASP A 79 -20.46 6.07 0.31
N ILE A 80 -21.03 6.05 1.52
CA ILE A 80 -20.24 5.96 2.75
C ILE A 80 -19.87 4.48 2.96
N TYR A 81 -18.61 4.16 2.72
CA TYR A 81 -18.05 2.83 2.95
C TYR A 81 -17.35 2.75 4.29
N VAL A 82 -17.58 1.66 5.01
CA VAL A 82 -16.81 1.32 6.21
C VAL A 82 -15.58 0.53 5.80
N GLY A 83 -14.40 1.03 6.16
CA GLY A 83 -13.14 0.36 5.90
C GLY A 83 -13.10 -1.05 6.48
N LYS A 84 -12.57 -2.00 5.72
CA LYS A 84 -12.43 -3.39 6.14
C LYS A 84 -10.96 -3.75 6.26
N LYS A 85 -10.67 -4.73 7.10
CA LYS A 85 -9.36 -5.38 7.14
C LYS A 85 -9.00 -5.90 5.75
N LEU A 86 -7.77 -5.63 5.30
CA LEU A 86 -7.30 -6.03 3.97
C LEU A 86 -7.37 -7.55 3.80
N GLY A 87 -7.10 -8.33 4.84
CA GLY A 87 -7.20 -9.79 4.82
C GLY A 87 -8.61 -10.32 4.54
N LEU A 88 -9.67 -9.55 4.85
CA LEU A 88 -11.04 -9.93 4.51
C LEU A 88 -11.34 -9.77 3.02
N THR A 89 -10.70 -8.80 2.38
CA THR A 89 -10.80 -8.55 0.93
C THR A 89 -9.86 -9.46 0.15
N PHE A 90 -8.69 -9.75 0.72
CA PHE A 90 -7.61 -10.53 0.13
C PHE A 90 -7.26 -11.72 1.03
N PRO A 91 -7.95 -12.87 0.91
CA PRO A 91 -7.82 -14.00 1.85
C PRO A 91 -6.38 -14.51 2.03
N ARG A 92 -5.56 -14.48 0.97
CA ARG A 92 -4.14 -14.89 1.04
C ARG A 92 -3.28 -13.97 1.91
N LEU A 93 -3.70 -12.73 2.11
CA LEU A 93 -3.04 -11.76 2.98
C LEU A 93 -3.42 -12.00 4.45
N TYR A 94 -4.63 -12.51 4.72
CA TYR A 94 -5.10 -12.84 6.07
C TYR A 94 -4.21 -13.87 6.77
N ASP A 95 -3.66 -14.81 6.00
CA ASP A 95 -2.73 -15.84 6.49
C ASP A 95 -1.35 -15.28 6.87
N ILE A 96 -1.07 -14.02 6.51
CA ILE A 96 0.22 -13.35 6.72
C ILE A 96 -0.02 -12.07 7.52
N ALA A 97 -0.28 -12.20 8.83
CA ALA A 97 -0.64 -11.08 9.71
C ALA A 97 0.31 -9.87 9.61
N GLU A 98 1.62 -10.11 9.60
CA GLU A 98 2.62 -9.03 9.45
C GLU A 98 2.63 -8.40 8.05
N GLY A 99 2.23 -9.17 7.03
CA GLY A 99 2.09 -8.68 5.67
C GLY A 99 0.85 -7.80 5.51
N GLU A 100 -0.26 -8.20 6.16
CA GLU A 100 -1.45 -7.36 6.26
C GLU A 100 -1.14 -6.03 6.97
N SER A 101 -0.42 -6.10 8.09
CA SER A 101 -0.01 -4.92 8.86
C SER A 101 0.83 -3.95 8.01
N LEU A 102 1.85 -4.48 7.30
CA LEU A 102 2.68 -3.65 6.41
C LEU A 102 1.85 -3.05 5.27
N ALA A 103 0.99 -3.84 4.63
CA ALA A 103 0.13 -3.36 3.56
C ALA A 103 -0.84 -2.26 4.03
N ALA A 104 -1.39 -2.39 5.23
CA ALA A 104 -2.25 -1.37 5.83
C ALA A 104 -1.48 -0.08 6.12
N ALA A 105 -0.23 -0.16 6.59
CA ALA A 105 0.62 1.00 6.83
C ALA A 105 1.02 1.73 5.53
N LEU A 106 1.19 0.99 4.42
CA LEU A 106 1.49 1.53 3.10
C LEU A 106 0.24 2.12 2.39
N LEU A 107 -0.94 1.53 2.59
CA LEU A 107 -2.19 1.93 1.97
C LEU A 107 -3.02 2.88 2.85
N GLN A 108 -2.37 3.88 3.44
CA GLN A 108 -3.05 4.97 4.13
C GLN A 108 -3.58 6.00 3.12
N LEU A 109 -4.83 6.42 3.29
CA LEU A 109 -5.48 7.43 2.42
C LEU A 109 -4.83 8.80 2.60
N ASP A 110 -4.60 9.20 3.85
CA ASP A 110 -3.82 10.38 4.19
C ASP A 110 -2.33 10.10 3.94
N PRO A 111 -1.68 10.82 3.01
CA PRO A 111 -0.26 10.61 2.69
C PRO A 111 0.69 10.90 3.87
N VAL A 112 0.28 11.70 4.86
CA VAL A 112 1.08 12.03 6.05
C VAL A 112 1.18 10.84 7.00
N ASN A 113 0.13 10.02 7.06
CA ASN A 113 0.09 8.83 7.91
C ASN A 113 0.74 7.60 7.26
N ARG A 114 1.17 7.71 6.01
CA ARG A 114 1.75 6.62 5.23
C ARG A 114 3.20 6.38 5.65
N ILE A 115 3.55 5.12 5.91
CA ILE A 115 4.92 4.72 6.31
C ILE A 115 5.94 4.99 5.19
N GLY A 116 7.13 5.48 5.56
CA GLY A 116 8.25 5.68 4.64
C GLY A 116 8.98 4.39 4.28
N ALA A 117 9.87 4.44 3.28
CA ALA A 117 10.64 3.26 2.84
C ALA A 117 11.56 2.70 3.95
N ASP A 118 12.28 3.58 4.66
CA ASP A 118 13.19 3.18 5.74
C ASP A 118 12.47 2.54 6.92
N GLU A 119 11.28 3.06 7.25
CA GLU A 119 10.44 2.52 8.31
C GLU A 119 9.78 1.20 7.88
N ALA A 120 9.37 1.10 6.61
CA ALA A 120 8.82 -0.13 6.04
C ALA A 120 9.84 -1.28 6.05
N LEU A 121 11.12 -1.00 5.77
CA LEU A 121 12.19 -2.00 5.87
C LEU A 121 12.41 -2.52 7.29
N GLN A 122 12.10 -1.71 8.32
CA GLN A 122 12.18 -2.10 9.73
C GLN A 122 10.92 -2.81 10.24
N HIS A 123 9.89 -2.97 9.40
CA HIS A 123 8.65 -3.63 9.79
C HIS A 123 8.88 -5.11 10.12
N ASN A 124 8.12 -5.63 11.09
CA ASN A 124 8.19 -7.02 11.55
C ASN A 124 7.96 -8.07 10.45
N TYR A 125 7.37 -7.66 9.33
CA TYR A 125 7.25 -8.48 8.12
C TYR A 125 8.60 -9.00 7.63
N PHE A 126 9.66 -8.20 7.77
CA PHE A 126 11.03 -8.55 7.36
C PHE A 126 11.87 -9.13 8.50
N SER A 127 11.28 -9.43 9.66
CA SER A 127 12.01 -9.92 10.85
C SER A 127 12.69 -11.28 10.65
N CYS A 128 12.24 -12.07 9.67
CA CYS A 128 12.85 -13.35 9.30
C CYS A 128 14.14 -13.20 8.48
N LEU A 129 14.45 -12.01 7.98
CA LEU A 129 15.64 -11.76 7.18
C LEU A 129 16.91 -11.57 8.03
N PRO A 130 18.09 -11.95 7.52
CA PRO A 130 19.35 -11.77 8.25
C PRO A 130 19.66 -10.29 8.52
N ARG A 131 19.99 -9.94 9.77
CA ARG A 131 20.38 -8.57 10.17
C ARG A 131 21.56 -7.97 9.41
N LYS A 132 22.38 -8.82 8.78
CA LYS A 132 23.50 -8.38 7.92
C LYS A 132 23.01 -7.55 6.73
N LEU A 133 21.77 -7.72 6.28
CA LEU A 133 21.19 -6.95 5.17
C LEU A 133 21.13 -5.45 5.46
N TRP A 134 20.93 -5.05 6.72
CA TRP A 134 20.83 -3.63 7.10
C TRP A 134 22.16 -2.89 7.12
N HIS A 135 23.26 -3.61 6.93
CA HIS A 135 24.61 -3.04 6.88
C HIS A 135 25.26 -3.27 5.51
N LEU A 136 24.47 -3.71 4.53
CA LEU A 136 24.95 -4.00 3.19
C LEU A 136 25.19 -2.69 2.43
N PRO A 137 26.33 -2.51 1.74
CA PRO A 137 26.53 -1.37 0.86
C PRO A 137 25.51 -1.37 -0.30
N ASP A 138 25.13 -0.18 -0.76
CA ASP A 138 24.08 0.01 -1.78
C ASP A 138 24.40 -0.70 -3.11
N GLU A 139 25.68 -0.91 -3.41
CA GLU A 139 26.13 -1.55 -4.66
C GLU A 139 26.13 -3.09 -4.60
N VAL A 140 25.91 -3.68 -3.42
CA VAL A 140 26.03 -5.11 -3.19
C VAL A 140 24.65 -5.77 -3.20
N SER A 141 24.55 -6.92 -3.88
CA SER A 141 23.31 -7.68 -3.96
C SER A 141 22.93 -8.31 -2.61
N ILE A 142 21.64 -8.30 -2.28
CA ILE A 142 21.11 -8.99 -1.10
C ILE A 142 21.40 -10.50 -1.10
N TYR A 143 21.56 -11.12 -2.28
CA TYR A 143 21.89 -12.54 -2.42
C TYR A 143 23.34 -12.88 -2.05
N SER A 144 24.19 -11.87 -1.84
CA SER A 144 25.54 -12.05 -1.30
C SER A 144 25.53 -12.35 0.20
N VAL A 145 24.41 -12.12 0.89
CA VAL A 145 24.27 -12.37 2.33
C VAL A 145 23.93 -13.83 2.58
N GLU A 146 24.76 -14.49 3.41
CA GLU A 146 24.51 -15.86 3.86
C GLU A 146 23.14 -15.98 4.54
N GLY A 147 22.33 -16.94 4.10
CA GLY A 147 20.96 -17.14 4.58
C GLY A 147 19.89 -16.49 3.70
N VAL A 148 20.26 -15.72 2.67
CA VAL A 148 19.34 -15.17 1.67
C VAL A 148 19.38 -16.02 0.41
N TYR A 149 18.26 -16.62 0.04
CA TYR A 149 18.15 -17.47 -1.14
C TYR A 149 16.76 -17.35 -1.76
N LEU A 150 16.69 -17.49 -3.09
CA LEU A 150 15.43 -17.54 -3.81
C LEU A 150 14.87 -18.96 -3.72
N HIS A 151 13.62 -19.09 -3.26
CA HIS A 151 12.92 -20.36 -3.30
C HIS A 151 12.32 -20.59 -4.68
N THR A 152 12.48 -21.80 -5.22
CA THR A 152 11.81 -22.20 -6.46
C THR A 152 10.32 -22.40 -6.20
N GLU A 153 9.45 -21.73 -6.95
CA GLU A 153 8.01 -21.93 -6.85
C GLU A 153 7.63 -23.34 -7.34
N PRO A 154 6.93 -24.16 -6.54
CA PRO A 154 6.49 -25.48 -6.99
C PRO A 154 5.48 -25.33 -8.13
N ARG A 155 5.62 -26.13 -9.20
CA ARG A 155 4.78 -26.06 -10.42
C ARG A 155 3.27 -26.23 -10.15
N THR A 156 2.89 -26.83 -9.03
CA THR A 156 1.49 -27.02 -8.60
C THR A 156 0.78 -25.70 -8.28
N SER A 157 1.51 -24.64 -7.93
CA SER A 157 0.96 -23.32 -7.60
C SER A 157 0.39 -22.57 -8.81
N LEU A 158 0.74 -22.98 -10.04
CA LEU A 158 0.26 -22.38 -11.28
C LEU A 158 -1.14 -22.89 -11.68
N VAL A 159 -1.54 -24.07 -11.22
CA VAL A 159 -2.81 -24.72 -11.61
C VAL A 159 -4.00 -24.21 -10.80
N LEU A 160 -3.76 -23.59 -9.64
CA LEU A 160 -4.80 -22.98 -8.79
C LEU A 160 -5.01 -21.48 -9.05
N ARG A 161 -4.32 -20.90 -10.05
CA ARG A 161 -4.42 -19.49 -10.43
C ARG A 161 -5.28 -19.24 -11.68
N THR A 162 -5.96 -20.25 -12.20
CA THR A 162 -6.96 -20.15 -13.29
C THR A 162 -8.36 -20.39 -12.75
#